data_AF-A0A367WDP6-F1
#
_entry.id   AF-A0A367WDP6-F1
#
_cell.length_a   1.000
_cell.length_b   1.000
_cell.length_c   1.000
_cell.angle_alpha   90.00
_cell.angle_beta   90.00
_cell.angle_gamma   90.00
#
_symmetry.space_group_name_H-M   'P 1'
#
loop_
_entity.id
_entity.type
_entity.pdbx_description
1 polymer ?
#
loop_
_entity_poly.entity_id
_entity_poly.type
_entity_poly.pdbx_seq_one_letter_code
_entity_poly.pdbx_strand_id
1 'polypeptide(L)'
;MKSAFHRVLTAGILSGAALAASVSASAQTSILPSDAYNACPLDKAEMATWFHGTEITLNGSVMAANSAKFPTNNTNCDFFKWSAQMFLWLTSPAELKATGDMSYIFDADGFYDVSPENDKGVRKFLKNDTPINKFLVRVNKQDQDVPTTIGETGQAGGGGILISQAGSIVYYGIHTNTFYGAFLTGQKAGKIKLGTFPTTEADKEEVVAYAKANGLDASAPMALAIELKTSWIDASTVSNPESYVQVKAEVPKYDKRAATEWKLIGTETKTLALTGMHIVGSVQGHPEMIWATFEHSNNTPNGTFYYQSAANAVTESDFDKSVTGYTFYAPNTPGNGVNVESAHIDKSGNIVLTAPATRIVPTSVVRTNPWGTPGADANSATVNAQIISMNNNVLGNLVPGDLRANYVQIGSVWTSNGIIPQSPLPDQSNEDIALLAPEVGSSRLANTTMETYFQGTQMGNCFLCHNAGGSPAPKASFGDEELSHVFFDLAPLK
;
A
#
# COMPACT_ATOMS: atom_id res chain seq x y z
N MET A 1 6.35 -3.15 -94.62
CA MET A 1 5.10 -2.75 -93.94
C MET A 1 5.02 -3.47 -92.60
N LYS A 2 5.03 -2.68 -91.51
CA LYS A 2 4.46 -2.89 -90.16
C LYS A 2 4.49 -4.31 -89.52
N SER A 3 5.55 -4.52 -88.73
CA SER A 3 5.61 -4.92 -87.30
C SER A 3 4.59 -5.93 -86.73
N ALA A 4 5.12 -7.07 -86.29
CA ALA A 4 4.47 -8.11 -85.50
C ALA A 4 4.55 -7.81 -83.99
N PHE A 5 3.41 -7.86 -83.29
CA PHE A 5 3.31 -7.67 -81.84
C PHE A 5 3.48 -9.00 -81.09
N HIS A 6 4.50 -9.08 -80.23
CA HIS A 6 4.59 -10.04 -79.13
C HIS A 6 3.68 -9.60 -77.97
N ARG A 7 2.87 -10.51 -77.42
CA ARG A 7 2.17 -10.32 -76.15
C ARG A 7 2.95 -11.01 -75.03
N VAL A 8 3.39 -10.20 -74.06
CA VAL A 8 4.09 -10.59 -72.83
C VAL A 8 3.06 -11.04 -71.79
N LEU A 9 3.32 -12.18 -71.14
CA LEU A 9 2.63 -12.61 -69.91
C LEU A 9 3.10 -11.73 -68.74
N THR A 10 2.18 -11.09 -68.04
CA THR A 10 2.41 -10.50 -66.71
C THR A 10 1.64 -11.30 -65.66
N ALA A 11 2.38 -11.90 -64.74
CA ALA A 11 1.86 -12.57 -63.54
C ALA A 11 1.32 -11.53 -62.55
N GLY A 12 0.08 -11.72 -62.11
CA GLY A 12 -0.56 -10.91 -61.07
C GLY A 12 -0.17 -11.41 -59.69
N ILE A 13 0.37 -10.50 -58.87
CA ILE A 13 0.64 -10.69 -57.44
C ILE A 13 -0.69 -10.51 -56.69
N LEU A 14 -1.19 -11.56 -56.02
CA LEU A 14 -2.26 -11.45 -55.04
C LEU A 14 -1.67 -11.00 -53.70
N SER A 15 -2.00 -9.78 -53.30
CA SER A 15 -1.73 -9.25 -51.96
C SER A 15 -2.79 -9.76 -50.98
N GLY A 16 -2.41 -10.67 -50.08
CA GLY A 16 -3.26 -11.09 -48.96
C GLY A 16 -3.30 -10.00 -47.88
N ALA A 17 -4.48 -9.39 -47.68
CA ALA A 17 -4.72 -8.49 -46.56
C ALA A 17 -4.88 -9.31 -45.27
N ALA A 18 -3.86 -9.29 -44.42
CA ALA A 18 -3.99 -9.75 -43.04
C ALA A 18 -4.78 -8.69 -42.25
N LEU A 19 -5.98 -9.07 -41.75
CA LEU A 19 -6.67 -8.29 -40.74
C LEU A 19 -5.83 -8.34 -39.46
N ALA A 20 -5.06 -7.29 -39.20
CA ALA A 20 -4.53 -7.02 -37.88
C ALA A 20 -5.71 -6.66 -36.98
N ALA A 21 -6.08 -7.57 -36.07
CA ALA A 21 -6.91 -7.21 -34.93
C ALA A 21 -6.11 -6.20 -34.10
N SER A 22 -6.48 -4.93 -34.19
CA SER A 22 -5.96 -3.89 -33.31
C SER A 22 -6.35 -4.26 -31.89
N VAL A 23 -5.40 -4.76 -31.12
CA VAL A 23 -5.49 -4.75 -29.66
C VAL A 23 -5.56 -3.27 -29.30
N SER A 24 -6.73 -2.79 -28.93
CA SER A 24 -6.88 -1.46 -28.35
C SER A 24 -6.05 -1.44 -27.08
N ALA A 25 -4.83 -0.88 -27.15
CA ALA A 25 -4.08 -0.53 -25.97
C ALA A 25 -4.97 0.45 -25.20
N SER A 26 -5.58 -0.01 -24.10
CA SER A 26 -6.26 0.89 -23.18
C SER A 26 -5.20 1.86 -22.68
N ALA A 27 -5.26 3.12 -23.11
CA ALA A 27 -4.42 4.16 -22.56
C ALA A 27 -4.62 4.18 -21.04
N GLN A 28 -3.58 3.85 -20.29
CA GLN A 28 -3.61 3.90 -18.85
C GLN A 28 -3.83 5.35 -18.43
N THR A 29 -4.87 5.61 -17.63
CA THR A 29 -5.16 6.95 -17.12
C THR A 29 -4.04 7.34 -16.15
N SER A 30 -3.11 8.21 -16.59
CA SER A 30 -2.06 8.72 -15.71
C SER A 30 -2.68 9.67 -14.68
N ILE A 31 -2.55 9.31 -13.40
CA ILE A 31 -2.90 10.19 -12.27
C ILE A 31 -1.79 11.18 -11.92
N LEU A 32 -0.67 11.14 -12.65
CA LEU A 32 0.50 11.99 -12.46
C LEU A 32 0.48 13.15 -13.48
N PRO A 33 0.65 14.41 -13.04
CA PRO A 33 0.91 15.53 -13.94
C PRO A 33 2.20 15.32 -14.73
N SER A 34 2.13 15.58 -16.05
CA SER A 34 3.28 15.40 -16.96
C SER A 34 4.34 16.50 -16.84
N ASP A 35 4.00 17.64 -16.24
CA ASP A 35 4.83 18.84 -16.15
C ASP A 35 5.23 19.19 -14.72
N ALA A 36 5.19 18.25 -13.77
CA ALA A 36 5.62 18.52 -12.40
C ALA A 36 7.13 18.84 -12.32
N TYR A 37 7.49 19.74 -11.41
CA TYR A 37 8.89 20.08 -11.12
C TYR A 37 9.63 18.86 -10.57
N ASN A 38 10.86 18.63 -11.03
CA ASN A 38 11.70 17.52 -10.58
C ASN A 38 12.33 17.79 -9.20
N ALA A 39 11.49 17.82 -8.15
CA ALA A 39 11.88 18.22 -6.80
C ALA A 39 12.68 17.13 -6.04
N CYS A 40 12.48 15.85 -6.35
CA CYS A 40 13.26 14.73 -5.83
C CYS A 40 13.86 13.92 -6.99
N PRO A 41 14.95 14.39 -7.60
CA PRO A 41 15.56 13.70 -8.72
C PRO A 41 16.09 12.32 -8.33
N LEU A 42 15.81 11.35 -9.19
CA LEU A 42 16.36 9.99 -9.16
C LEU A 42 16.74 9.62 -10.60
N ASP A 43 18.03 9.67 -10.91
CA ASP A 43 18.47 9.27 -12.24
C ASP A 43 18.51 7.75 -12.41
N LYS A 44 18.57 7.31 -13.66
CA LYS A 44 18.55 5.89 -14.02
C LYS A 44 19.76 5.12 -13.47
N ALA A 45 20.93 5.75 -13.37
CA ALA A 45 22.14 5.09 -12.88
C ALA A 45 22.07 4.88 -11.36
N GLU A 46 21.57 5.87 -10.62
CA GLU A 46 21.26 5.75 -9.20
C GLU A 46 20.24 4.63 -8.97
N MET A 47 19.10 4.65 -9.67
CA MET A 47 18.07 3.62 -9.50
C MET A 47 18.56 2.21 -9.89
N ALA A 48 19.44 2.10 -10.90
CA ALA A 48 20.00 0.81 -11.29
C ALA A 48 20.77 0.14 -10.16
N THR A 49 21.37 0.89 -9.23
CA THR A 49 22.04 0.33 -8.04
C THR A 49 21.11 -0.41 -7.09
N TRP A 50 19.79 -0.18 -7.19
CA TRP A 50 18.79 -0.90 -6.41
C TRP A 50 18.59 -2.33 -6.90
N PHE A 51 18.87 -2.61 -8.18
CA PHE A 51 18.64 -3.91 -8.80
C PHE A 51 19.82 -4.85 -8.58
N HIS A 52 19.51 -6.14 -8.44
CA HIS A 52 20.55 -7.17 -8.47
C HIS A 52 21.31 -7.11 -9.80
N GLY A 53 22.64 -7.04 -9.73
CA GLY A 53 23.49 -6.90 -10.91
C GLY A 53 23.61 -5.47 -11.45
N THR A 54 23.06 -4.47 -10.74
CA THR A 54 23.15 -3.04 -11.09
C THR A 54 22.57 -2.68 -12.46
N GLU A 55 21.57 -3.44 -12.91
CA GLU A 55 20.88 -3.24 -14.18
C GLU A 55 19.37 -3.32 -13.98
N ILE A 56 18.64 -2.32 -14.48
CA ILE A 56 17.18 -2.29 -14.44
C ILE A 56 16.67 -3.25 -15.51
N THR A 57 16.12 -4.38 -15.08
CA THR A 57 15.56 -5.41 -15.95
C THR A 57 14.05 -5.53 -15.76
N LEU A 58 13.36 -6.03 -16.79
CA LEU A 58 11.90 -6.21 -16.77
C LEU A 58 11.47 -7.11 -15.61
N ASN A 59 10.67 -6.59 -14.68
CA ASN A 59 10.25 -7.30 -13.46
C ASN A 59 11.45 -7.82 -12.64
N GLY A 60 12.62 -7.19 -12.78
CA GLY A 60 13.87 -7.62 -12.18
C GLY A 60 13.86 -7.55 -10.65
N SER A 61 14.63 -8.42 -10.02
CA SER A 61 14.80 -8.45 -8.57
C SER A 61 15.52 -7.19 -8.08
N VAL A 62 14.92 -6.53 -7.09
CA VAL A 62 15.44 -5.36 -6.40
C VAL A 62 15.92 -5.76 -5.01
N MET A 63 16.98 -5.12 -4.52
CA MET A 63 17.45 -5.28 -3.14
C MET A 63 16.67 -4.36 -2.21
N ALA A 64 16.39 -4.83 -0.99
CA ALA A 64 15.87 -3.98 0.07
C ALA A 64 16.78 -2.76 0.29
N ALA A 65 16.17 -1.62 0.62
CA ALA A 65 16.92 -0.45 1.08
C ALA A 65 17.69 -0.79 2.36
N ASN A 66 18.85 -0.15 2.56
CA ASN A 66 19.63 -0.33 3.79
C ASN A 66 19.08 0.59 4.89
N SER A 67 18.04 0.14 5.56
CA SER A 67 17.37 0.87 6.63
C SER A 67 18.29 1.17 7.82
N ALA A 68 19.25 0.28 8.12
CA ALA A 68 20.23 0.49 9.21
C ALA A 68 21.29 1.55 8.91
N LYS A 69 21.42 1.95 7.63
CA LYS A 69 22.30 3.03 7.15
C LYS A 69 21.52 4.16 6.49
N PHE A 70 20.27 4.36 6.90
CA PHE A 70 19.46 5.46 6.40
C PHE A 70 20.12 6.81 6.75
N PRO A 71 20.11 7.81 5.85
CA PRO A 71 20.84 9.06 6.08
C PRO A 71 20.43 9.76 7.38
N THR A 72 21.41 10.16 8.19
CA THR A 72 21.16 10.94 9.42
C THR A 72 20.88 12.41 9.14
N ASN A 73 21.41 12.94 8.04
CA ASN A 73 21.04 14.24 7.49
C ASN A 73 20.07 14.02 6.32
N ASN A 74 18.86 13.56 6.64
CA ASN A 74 17.85 13.21 5.67
C ASN A 74 17.00 14.40 5.21
N THR A 75 16.37 14.22 4.07
CA THR A 75 15.38 15.10 3.44
C THR A 75 14.13 14.28 3.12
N ASN A 76 13.01 14.93 2.80
CA ASN A 76 11.81 14.24 2.31
C ASN A 76 12.10 13.25 1.16
N CYS A 77 13.04 13.60 0.28
CA CYS A 77 13.42 12.76 -0.85
C CYS A 77 14.01 11.43 -0.41
N ASP A 78 14.76 11.37 0.71
CA ASP A 78 15.33 10.12 1.22
C ASP A 78 14.22 9.16 1.68
N PHE A 79 13.17 9.67 2.34
CA PHE A 79 12.00 8.88 2.74
C PHE A 79 11.20 8.39 1.54
N PHE A 80 11.00 9.24 0.53
CA PHE A 80 10.29 8.85 -0.68
C PHE A 80 11.08 7.83 -1.51
N LYS A 81 12.41 8.01 -1.65
CA LYS A 81 13.31 7.04 -2.31
C LYS A 81 13.31 5.69 -1.59
N TRP A 82 13.43 5.70 -0.26
CA TRP A 82 13.34 4.47 0.54
C TRP A 82 12.02 3.76 0.27
N SER A 83 10.90 4.48 0.33
CA SER A 83 9.56 3.91 0.12
C SER A 83 9.43 3.27 -1.27
N ALA A 84 9.90 3.95 -2.32
CA ALA A 84 9.88 3.45 -3.68
C ALA A 84 10.76 2.20 -3.85
N GLN A 85 12.00 2.22 -3.34
CA GLN A 85 12.89 1.05 -3.39
C GLN A 85 12.27 -0.14 -2.66
N MET A 86 11.65 0.10 -1.49
CA MET A 86 11.00 -0.96 -0.72
C MET A 86 9.80 -1.55 -1.45
N PHE A 87 8.96 -0.74 -2.10
CA PHE A 87 7.88 -1.26 -2.94
C PHE A 87 8.41 -2.16 -4.07
N LEU A 88 9.45 -1.72 -4.78
CA LEU A 88 10.06 -2.51 -5.85
C LEU A 88 10.69 -3.81 -5.34
N TRP A 89 11.32 -3.79 -4.17
CA TRP A 89 11.85 -4.98 -3.49
C TRP A 89 10.75 -5.95 -3.10
N LEU A 90 9.72 -5.48 -2.39
CA LEU A 90 8.62 -6.32 -1.89
C LEU A 90 7.87 -7.00 -3.03
N THR A 91 7.71 -6.30 -4.15
CA THR A 91 7.04 -6.80 -5.37
C THR A 91 8.02 -7.41 -6.39
N SER A 92 9.27 -7.69 -5.99
CA SER A 92 10.19 -8.47 -6.82
C SER A 92 9.79 -9.94 -6.85
N PRO A 93 10.06 -10.66 -7.95
CA PRO A 93 9.77 -12.08 -8.06
C PRO A 93 10.58 -12.88 -7.03
N ALA A 94 9.92 -13.86 -6.41
CA ALA A 94 10.52 -14.78 -5.45
C ALA A 94 9.94 -16.19 -5.64
N GLU A 95 10.72 -17.21 -5.31
CA GLU A 95 10.27 -18.60 -5.31
C GLU A 95 9.95 -19.03 -3.88
N LEU A 96 8.78 -19.63 -3.68
CA LEU A 96 8.42 -20.27 -2.42
C LEU A 96 9.28 -21.52 -2.21
N LYS A 97 10.13 -21.57 -1.18
CA LYS A 97 11.02 -22.72 -0.94
C LYS A 97 10.26 -24.02 -0.74
N ALA A 98 9.05 -23.94 -0.19
CA ALA A 98 8.23 -25.11 0.12
C ALA A 98 7.67 -25.81 -1.13
N THR A 99 7.33 -25.06 -2.18
CA THR A 99 6.61 -25.59 -3.36
C THR A 99 7.33 -25.38 -4.69
N GLY A 100 8.27 -24.43 -4.76
CA GLY A 100 8.88 -23.96 -6.00
C GLY A 100 7.99 -23.04 -6.84
N ASP A 101 6.81 -22.67 -6.33
CA ASP A 101 5.92 -21.74 -7.03
C ASP A 101 6.49 -20.32 -7.00
N MET A 102 6.36 -19.61 -8.12
CA MET A 102 6.70 -18.20 -8.21
C MET A 102 5.64 -17.34 -7.51
N SER A 103 6.09 -16.43 -6.66
CA SER A 103 5.31 -15.36 -6.05
C SER A 103 6.18 -14.09 -5.96
N TYR A 104 5.99 -13.28 -4.91
CA TYR A 104 6.70 -12.04 -4.65
C TYR A 104 7.41 -12.10 -3.29
N ILE A 105 8.40 -11.23 -3.07
CA ILE A 105 9.17 -11.20 -1.82
C ILE A 105 8.27 -11.08 -0.58
N PHE A 106 7.25 -10.22 -0.60
CA PHE A 106 6.33 -10.05 0.54
C PHE A 106 5.51 -11.31 0.85
N ASP A 107 5.40 -12.21 -0.12
CA ASP A 107 4.57 -13.42 -0.10
C ASP A 107 5.41 -14.71 -0.09
N ALA A 108 6.73 -14.58 0.17
CA ALA A 108 7.69 -15.68 0.17
C ALA A 108 8.24 -15.94 1.58
N ASP A 109 9.17 -16.89 1.73
CA ASP A 109 9.69 -17.36 3.02
C ASP A 109 10.32 -16.26 3.91
N GLY A 110 10.72 -15.13 3.33
CA GLY A 110 11.25 -13.99 4.08
C GLY A 110 10.20 -13.23 4.89
N PHE A 111 8.92 -13.57 4.73
CA PHE A 111 7.77 -12.94 5.34
C PHE A 111 6.82 -13.95 5.99
N TYR A 112 6.01 -13.44 6.89
CA TYR A 112 4.88 -14.11 7.51
C TYR A 112 3.61 -13.35 7.20
N ASP A 113 2.58 -14.06 6.76
CA ASP A 113 1.18 -13.65 6.94
C ASP A 113 0.87 -13.53 8.44
N VAL A 114 0.02 -12.58 8.82
CA VAL A 114 -0.46 -12.42 10.20
C VAL A 114 -1.89 -12.91 10.31
N SER A 115 -2.12 -13.86 11.22
CA SER A 115 -3.47 -14.37 11.45
C SER A 115 -4.41 -13.28 11.97
N PRO A 116 -5.73 -13.47 11.78
CA PRO A 116 -6.70 -12.78 12.59
C PRO A 116 -6.45 -13.04 14.07
N GLU A 117 -6.89 -12.11 14.89
CA GLU A 117 -6.92 -12.28 16.34
C GLU A 117 -7.96 -13.36 16.67
N ASN A 118 -7.66 -14.21 17.64
CA ASN A 118 -8.64 -15.17 18.16
C ASN A 118 -9.40 -14.59 19.36
N ASP A 119 -10.41 -15.32 19.86
CA ASP A 119 -11.24 -14.96 21.02
C ASP A 119 -10.47 -14.65 22.33
N LYS A 120 -9.15 -14.86 22.36
CA LYS A 120 -8.26 -14.56 23.50
C LYS A 120 -7.35 -13.37 23.25
N GLY A 121 -7.55 -12.61 22.17
CA GLY A 121 -6.69 -11.47 21.85
C GLY A 121 -5.33 -11.83 21.28
N VAL A 122 -5.18 -13.03 20.68
CA VAL A 122 -3.87 -13.53 20.24
C VAL A 122 -3.82 -13.75 18.72
N ARG A 123 -2.77 -13.25 18.09
CA ARG A 123 -2.40 -13.45 16.68
C ARG A 123 -1.24 -14.43 16.56
N LYS A 124 -1.05 -14.98 15.37
CA LYS A 124 0.07 -15.86 15.04
C LYS A 124 0.72 -15.45 13.74
N PHE A 125 2.04 -15.63 13.67
CA PHE A 125 2.75 -15.69 12.40
C PHE A 125 2.34 -16.96 11.64
N LEU A 126 1.97 -16.78 10.38
CA LEU A 126 1.67 -17.83 9.44
C LEU A 126 2.81 -17.87 8.43
N LYS A 127 3.46 -19.03 8.28
CA LYS A 127 4.52 -19.19 7.29
C LYS A 127 3.92 -19.15 5.90
N ASN A 128 4.60 -18.48 4.99
CA ASN A 128 4.29 -18.50 3.56
C ASN A 128 4.90 -19.79 2.96
N ASP A 129 4.37 -20.95 3.36
CA ASP A 129 4.79 -22.28 2.89
C ASP A 129 3.78 -22.90 1.90
N THR A 130 2.75 -22.14 1.55
CA THR A 130 1.72 -22.49 0.58
C THR A 130 1.50 -21.30 -0.36
N PRO A 131 1.18 -21.53 -1.65
CA PRO A 131 0.87 -20.45 -2.59
C PRO A 131 -0.55 -19.87 -2.38
N ILE A 132 -1.26 -20.27 -1.32
CA ILE A 132 -2.63 -19.81 -1.03
C ILE A 132 -2.61 -18.99 0.27
N ASN A 133 -2.77 -17.69 0.11
CA ASN A 133 -2.88 -16.76 1.23
C ASN A 133 -4.25 -16.82 1.90
N LYS A 134 -4.35 -16.27 3.12
CA LYS A 134 -5.61 -16.17 3.85
C LYS A 134 -5.99 -14.72 4.07
N PHE A 135 -6.89 -14.21 3.26
CA PHE A 135 -7.33 -12.83 3.34
C PHE A 135 -8.76 -12.70 3.86
N LEU A 136 -9.03 -11.57 4.49
CA LEU A 136 -10.32 -11.26 5.09
C LEU A 136 -10.96 -10.04 4.44
N VAL A 137 -12.25 -9.82 4.72
CA VAL A 137 -12.93 -8.55 4.42
C VAL A 137 -12.74 -7.57 5.59
N ARG A 138 -13.15 -6.31 5.41
CA ARG A 138 -13.06 -5.30 6.48
C ARG A 138 -13.99 -5.66 7.65
N VAL A 139 -13.49 -5.54 8.87
CA VAL A 139 -14.27 -5.61 10.13
C VAL A 139 -14.01 -4.36 10.99
N ASN A 140 -14.94 -4.03 11.90
CA ASN A 140 -14.86 -2.82 12.71
C ASN A 140 -13.99 -3.03 13.96
N LYS A 141 -13.20 -2.01 14.33
CA LYS A 141 -12.26 -1.97 15.46
C LYS A 141 -12.94 -1.97 16.86
N GLN A 142 -14.27 -2.19 16.95
CA GLN A 142 -15.09 -1.78 18.10
C GLN A 142 -16.14 -2.79 18.63
N ASP A 143 -16.14 -4.04 18.17
CA ASP A 143 -17.09 -5.04 18.67
C ASP A 143 -16.31 -6.03 19.57
N GLN A 144 -16.31 -5.99 20.92
CA GLN A 144 -17.46 -6.05 21.85
C GLN A 144 -17.13 -5.53 23.29
N ASP A 145 -18.03 -4.74 23.90
CA ASP A 145 -18.36 -4.64 25.34
C ASP A 145 -17.38 -4.14 26.47
N VAL A 146 -16.22 -3.50 26.27
CA VAL A 146 -15.39 -2.87 27.36
C VAL A 146 -14.59 -1.64 26.79
N PRO A 147 -14.17 -0.60 27.58
CA PRO A 147 -13.61 0.66 27.08
C PRO A 147 -12.40 0.51 26.15
N THR A 148 -12.39 1.33 25.10
CA THR A 148 -11.23 1.71 24.25
C THR A 148 -10.12 0.66 24.23
N THR A 149 -10.28 -0.40 23.45
CA THR A 149 -9.15 -1.29 23.09
C THR A 149 -9.41 -1.92 21.73
N ILE A 150 -8.32 -2.05 20.96
CA ILE A 150 -8.25 -2.08 19.50
C ILE A 150 -8.06 -3.54 19.07
N GLY A 151 -9.05 -4.15 18.40
CA GLY A 151 -8.95 -5.53 17.90
C GLY A 151 -9.57 -5.71 16.51
N GLU A 152 -9.11 -6.76 15.79
CA GLU A 152 -9.53 -7.22 14.44
C GLU A 152 -9.16 -6.37 13.20
N THR A 153 -7.99 -6.58 12.57
CA THR A 153 -7.61 -6.06 11.21
C THR A 153 -8.03 -4.60 10.91
N GLY A 154 -8.22 -3.80 11.97
CA GLY A 154 -9.15 -2.68 11.96
C GLY A 154 -8.67 -1.63 10.97
N GLN A 155 -9.56 -1.26 10.05
CA GLN A 155 -9.27 -0.15 9.16
C GLN A 155 -9.68 1.15 9.85
N ALA A 156 -8.90 2.21 9.64
CA ALA A 156 -9.34 3.55 10.04
C ALA A 156 -10.65 3.89 9.28
N GLY A 157 -11.61 4.49 9.97
CA GLY A 157 -12.91 4.88 9.40
C GLY A 157 -14.05 3.87 9.54
N GLY A 158 -13.93 2.83 10.36
CA GLY A 158 -15.03 1.93 10.71
C GLY A 158 -15.10 0.64 9.86
N GLY A 159 -16.17 -0.16 10.04
CA GLY A 159 -16.36 -1.48 9.44
C GLY A 159 -16.88 -1.52 7.99
N GLY A 160 -16.90 -0.38 7.30
CA GLY A 160 -17.43 -0.27 5.95
C GLY A 160 -16.77 -1.16 4.91
N ILE A 161 -17.54 -1.99 4.22
CA ILE A 161 -17.06 -2.78 3.08
C ILE A 161 -16.86 -1.90 1.86
N LEU A 162 -15.72 -2.05 1.18
CA LEU A 162 -15.48 -1.45 -0.12
C LEU A 162 -15.85 -2.43 -1.23
N ILE A 163 -16.66 -1.97 -2.18
CA ILE A 163 -17.14 -2.74 -3.33
C ILE A 163 -16.78 -1.99 -4.61
N SER A 164 -16.05 -2.65 -5.52
CA SER A 164 -15.68 -2.09 -6.83
C SER A 164 -16.89 -1.86 -7.72
N GLN A 165 -16.73 -1.05 -8.78
CA GLN A 165 -17.78 -0.82 -9.77
C GLN A 165 -18.21 -2.10 -10.51
N ALA A 166 -17.36 -3.12 -10.52
CA ALA A 166 -17.66 -4.46 -11.04
C ALA A 166 -18.25 -5.42 -9.98
N GLY A 167 -18.49 -4.96 -8.74
CA GLY A 167 -19.13 -5.76 -7.68
C GLY A 167 -18.19 -6.68 -6.89
N SER A 168 -16.86 -6.55 -7.07
CA SER A 168 -15.88 -7.25 -6.23
C SER A 168 -15.81 -6.60 -4.87
N ILE A 169 -15.80 -7.42 -3.82
CA ILE A 169 -15.46 -6.98 -2.47
C ILE A 169 -13.94 -6.81 -2.39
N VAL A 170 -13.47 -5.84 -1.60
CA VAL A 170 -12.05 -5.68 -1.28
C VAL A 170 -11.67 -6.56 -0.09
N TYR A 171 -10.59 -7.32 -0.26
CA TYR A 171 -9.98 -8.17 0.76
C TYR A 171 -8.67 -7.57 1.26
N TYR A 172 -8.26 -7.93 2.47
CA TYR A 172 -7.10 -7.37 3.15
C TYR A 172 -6.20 -8.47 3.72
N GLY A 173 -4.89 -8.20 3.70
CA GLY A 173 -3.86 -9.03 4.33
C GLY A 173 -2.87 -8.17 5.12
N ILE A 174 -2.33 -8.72 6.21
CA ILE A 174 -1.26 -8.11 7.01
C ILE A 174 -0.06 -9.04 6.98
N HIS A 175 1.11 -8.46 6.76
CA HIS A 175 2.36 -9.20 6.59
C HIS A 175 3.46 -8.60 7.46
N THR A 176 4.38 -9.43 7.93
CA THR A 176 5.60 -8.96 8.64
C THR A 176 6.81 -9.70 8.11
N ASN A 177 7.97 -9.06 8.03
CA ASN A 177 9.17 -9.78 7.64
C ASN A 177 9.68 -10.67 8.78
N THR A 178 10.49 -11.67 8.44
CA THR A 178 11.06 -12.61 9.41
C THR A 178 11.93 -11.92 10.46
N PHE A 179 12.60 -10.82 10.11
CA PHE A 179 13.34 -9.98 11.07
C PHE A 179 12.42 -9.39 12.16
N TYR A 180 11.24 -8.85 11.79
CA TYR A 180 10.23 -8.40 12.75
C TYR A 180 9.82 -9.55 13.68
N GLY A 181 9.54 -10.74 13.14
CA GLY A 181 9.15 -11.91 13.94
C GLY A 181 10.23 -12.36 14.92
N ALA A 182 11.50 -12.38 14.49
CA ALA A 182 12.63 -12.69 15.34
C ALA A 182 12.84 -11.63 16.44
N PHE A 183 12.72 -10.36 16.09
CA PHE A 183 12.81 -9.25 17.04
C PHE A 183 11.71 -9.33 18.10
N LEU A 184 10.45 -9.48 17.69
CA LEU A 184 9.31 -9.64 18.61
C LEU A 184 9.53 -10.83 19.56
N THR A 185 9.98 -11.96 19.02
CA THR A 185 10.22 -13.18 19.80
C THR A 185 11.31 -12.95 20.87
N GLY A 186 12.43 -12.34 20.48
CA GLY A 186 13.53 -12.02 21.40
C GLY A 186 13.17 -10.96 22.44
N GLN A 187 12.39 -9.96 22.05
CA GLN A 187 11.90 -8.90 22.93
C GLN A 187 10.94 -9.50 23.99
N LYS A 188 9.95 -10.29 23.58
CA LYS A 188 8.98 -10.93 24.50
C LYS A 188 9.63 -11.98 25.41
N ALA A 189 10.69 -12.64 24.94
CA ALA A 189 11.51 -13.52 25.78
C ALA A 189 12.42 -12.75 26.77
N GLY A 190 12.42 -11.42 26.73
CA GLY A 190 13.29 -10.56 27.54
C GLY A 190 14.77 -10.71 27.21
N LYS A 191 15.12 -11.21 26.02
CA LYS A 191 16.49 -11.42 25.56
C LYS A 191 17.03 -10.26 24.72
N ILE A 192 16.13 -9.56 24.03
CA ILE A 192 16.41 -8.29 23.37
C ILE A 192 15.79 -7.19 24.25
N LYS A 193 16.58 -6.18 24.63
CA LYS A 193 16.16 -5.15 25.61
C LYS A 193 15.73 -3.82 24.98
N LEU A 194 15.58 -3.79 23.66
CA LEU A 194 15.12 -2.61 22.93
C LEU A 194 13.68 -2.25 23.34
N GLY A 195 13.50 -0.99 23.74
CA GLY A 195 12.19 -0.42 24.03
C GLY A 195 11.46 0.05 22.77
N THR A 196 12.16 0.17 21.64
CA THR A 196 11.62 0.64 20.36
C THR A 196 11.95 -0.32 19.23
N PHE A 197 11.38 -0.10 18.04
CA PHE A 197 11.80 -0.87 16.85
C PHE A 197 13.30 -0.67 16.57
N PRO A 198 14.00 -1.71 16.05
CA PRO A 198 15.42 -1.62 15.69
C PRO A 198 15.66 -0.51 14.67
N THR A 199 16.67 0.33 14.91
CA THR A 199 17.04 1.43 13.98
C THR A 199 18.53 1.43 13.65
N THR A 200 19.37 0.80 14.47
CA THR A 200 20.82 0.84 14.27
C THR A 200 21.38 -0.47 13.72
N GLU A 201 22.61 -0.40 13.19
CA GLU A 201 23.36 -1.59 12.81
C GLU A 201 23.57 -2.55 14.01
N ALA A 202 23.76 -2.01 15.21
CA ALA A 202 23.90 -2.81 16.43
C ALA A 202 22.60 -3.53 16.81
N ASP A 203 21.45 -2.83 16.73
CA ASP A 203 20.13 -3.44 16.97
C ASP A 203 19.88 -4.59 16.00
N LYS A 204 20.25 -4.40 14.73
CA LYS A 204 20.16 -5.43 13.70
C LYS A 204 21.03 -6.64 14.03
N GLU A 205 22.29 -6.42 14.40
CA GLU A 205 23.20 -7.50 14.78
C GLU A 205 22.68 -8.27 15.99
N GLU A 206 22.08 -7.60 16.98
CA GLU A 206 21.45 -8.22 18.14
C GLU A 206 20.28 -9.14 17.73
N VAL A 207 19.38 -8.65 16.87
CA VAL A 207 18.24 -9.45 16.36
C VAL A 207 18.72 -10.65 15.54
N VAL A 208 19.69 -10.46 14.64
CA VAL A 208 20.25 -11.54 13.81
C VAL A 208 20.96 -12.58 14.68
N ALA A 209 21.72 -12.16 15.69
CA ALA A 209 22.38 -13.08 16.62
C ALA A 209 21.35 -13.88 17.42
N TYR A 210 20.28 -13.23 17.91
CA TYR A 210 19.19 -13.91 18.59
C TYR A 210 18.49 -14.92 17.68
N ALA A 211 18.14 -14.53 16.45
CA ALA A 211 17.48 -15.40 15.49
C ALA A 211 18.31 -16.67 15.23
N LYS A 212 19.60 -16.49 14.94
CA LYS A 212 20.55 -17.59 14.72
C LYS A 212 20.66 -18.52 15.92
N ALA A 213 20.73 -17.97 17.14
CA ALA A 213 20.86 -18.76 18.36
C ALA A 213 19.61 -19.60 18.68
N ASN A 214 18.44 -19.20 18.16
CA ASN A 214 17.15 -19.86 18.41
C ASN A 214 16.58 -20.57 17.18
N GLY A 215 17.35 -20.70 16.09
CA GLY A 215 16.90 -21.37 14.87
C GLY A 215 15.77 -20.63 14.13
N LEU A 216 15.64 -19.32 14.34
CA LEU A 216 14.67 -18.46 13.66
C LEU A 216 15.26 -17.89 12.38
N ASP A 217 14.40 -17.59 11.40
CA ASP A 217 14.78 -16.80 10.22
C ASP A 217 14.75 -15.30 10.56
N ALA A 218 15.70 -14.56 9.99
CA ALA A 218 15.79 -13.10 10.03
C ALA A 218 16.34 -12.62 8.67
N SER A 219 15.67 -13.04 7.60
CA SER A 219 16.06 -12.77 6.22
C SER A 219 15.94 -11.28 5.88
N ALA A 220 16.74 -10.86 4.89
CA ALA A 220 16.89 -9.46 4.47
C ALA A 220 17.05 -8.47 5.64
N PRO A 221 17.96 -8.72 6.60
CA PRO A 221 18.04 -7.94 7.85
C PRO A 221 18.39 -6.47 7.62
N MET A 222 18.85 -6.10 6.42
CA MET A 222 19.09 -4.71 6.05
C MET A 222 17.82 -3.88 5.89
N ALA A 223 16.67 -4.52 5.66
CA ALA A 223 15.37 -3.87 5.70
C ALA A 223 14.94 -3.43 7.11
N LEU A 224 15.56 -3.99 8.17
CA LEU A 224 15.10 -3.92 9.57
C LEU A 224 13.67 -4.46 9.73
N ALA A 225 12.86 -3.91 10.64
CA ALA A 225 11.51 -4.41 10.89
C ALA A 225 10.55 -3.84 9.85
N ILE A 226 9.81 -4.72 9.17
CA ILE A 226 8.81 -4.36 8.15
C ILE A 226 7.45 -4.95 8.53
N GLU A 227 6.42 -4.12 8.44
CA GLU A 227 5.02 -4.49 8.52
C GLU A 227 4.28 -3.96 7.28
N LEU A 228 3.42 -4.77 6.68
CA LEU A 228 2.65 -4.41 5.51
C LEU A 228 1.16 -4.57 5.78
N LYS A 229 0.37 -3.71 5.16
CA LYS A 229 -1.05 -3.93 4.94
C LYS A 229 -1.30 -3.95 3.44
N THR A 230 -2.11 -4.87 2.95
CA THR A 230 -2.39 -5.04 1.52
C THR A 230 -3.89 -5.12 1.28
N SER A 231 -4.35 -4.60 0.15
CA SER A 231 -5.75 -4.61 -0.26
C SER A 231 -5.88 -5.18 -1.66
N TRP A 232 -6.93 -5.95 -1.89
CA TRP A 232 -7.04 -6.85 -3.03
C TRP A 232 -8.47 -6.95 -3.55
N ILE A 233 -8.64 -7.18 -4.85
CA ILE A 233 -9.94 -7.51 -5.47
C ILE A 233 -9.83 -8.78 -6.30
N ASP A 234 -10.97 -9.38 -6.65
CA ASP A 234 -11.02 -10.53 -7.56
C ASP A 234 -10.46 -10.13 -8.93
N ALA A 235 -9.36 -10.76 -9.35
CA ALA A 235 -8.67 -10.43 -10.60
C ALA A 235 -9.58 -10.64 -11.83
N SER A 236 -10.60 -11.50 -11.74
CA SER A 236 -11.57 -11.68 -12.84
C SER A 236 -12.51 -10.47 -13.05
N THR A 237 -12.49 -9.51 -12.13
CA THR A 237 -13.37 -8.32 -12.18
C THR A 237 -12.68 -7.06 -12.69
N VAL A 238 -11.38 -7.13 -13.02
CA VAL A 238 -10.64 -6.06 -13.70
C VAL A 238 -10.43 -6.39 -15.16
N SER A 239 -10.33 -5.36 -16.02
CA SER A 239 -10.24 -5.55 -17.47
C SER A 239 -8.89 -6.11 -17.94
N ASN A 240 -7.80 -5.75 -17.26
CA ASN A 240 -6.42 -6.11 -17.61
C ASN A 240 -5.72 -6.73 -16.38
N PRO A 241 -6.13 -7.93 -15.92
CA PRO A 241 -5.59 -8.52 -14.70
C PRO A 241 -4.06 -8.68 -14.73
N GLU A 242 -3.46 -8.89 -15.89
CA GLU A 242 -2.01 -8.99 -16.10
C GLU A 242 -1.22 -7.72 -15.76
N SER A 243 -1.89 -6.55 -15.62
CA SER A 243 -1.26 -5.32 -15.15
C SER A 243 -1.17 -5.22 -13.63
N TYR A 244 -1.66 -6.24 -12.89
CA TYR A 244 -1.68 -6.26 -11.43
C TYR A 244 -0.71 -7.31 -10.88
N VAL A 245 -0.08 -6.99 -9.75
CA VAL A 245 0.48 -7.98 -8.83
C VAL A 245 -0.65 -8.90 -8.40
N GLN A 246 -0.47 -10.21 -8.61
CA GLN A 246 -1.53 -11.20 -8.38
C GLN A 246 -1.09 -12.31 -7.43
N VAL A 247 -1.97 -12.70 -6.52
CA VAL A 247 -1.77 -13.85 -5.62
C VAL A 247 -3.00 -14.74 -5.61
N LYS A 248 -2.86 -16.00 -5.21
CA LYS A 248 -4.02 -16.85 -4.88
C LYS A 248 -4.34 -16.70 -3.41
N ALA A 249 -5.61 -16.61 -3.06
CA ALA A 249 -6.04 -16.53 -1.68
C ALA A 249 -7.34 -17.29 -1.45
N GLU A 250 -7.48 -17.87 -0.26
CA GLU A 250 -8.76 -18.25 0.32
C GLU A 250 -9.41 -16.99 0.91
N VAL A 251 -10.66 -16.73 0.51
CA VAL A 251 -11.43 -15.56 0.94
C VAL A 251 -12.85 -15.95 1.39
N PRO A 252 -13.53 -15.12 2.20
CA PRO A 252 -14.92 -15.34 2.55
C PRO A 252 -15.87 -15.31 1.33
N LYS A 253 -16.80 -16.26 1.30
CA LYS A 253 -17.83 -16.40 0.26
C LYS A 253 -19.19 -15.95 0.78
N TYR A 254 -19.88 -15.11 0.01
CA TYR A 254 -21.17 -14.55 0.39
C TYR A 254 -22.31 -14.95 -0.57
N ASP A 255 -23.50 -15.24 -0.03
CA ASP A 255 -24.75 -15.27 -0.80
C ASP A 255 -25.27 -13.85 -1.01
N LYS A 256 -25.10 -13.33 -2.22
CA LYS A 256 -25.40 -11.93 -2.59
C LYS A 256 -26.84 -11.70 -3.12
N ARG A 257 -27.75 -12.66 -2.95
CA ARG A 257 -29.11 -12.59 -3.52
C ARG A 257 -29.99 -11.49 -2.92
N ALA A 258 -29.85 -11.20 -1.63
CA ALA A 258 -30.66 -10.17 -0.98
C ALA A 258 -30.04 -8.78 -1.18
N ALA A 259 -30.90 -7.77 -1.32
CA ALA A 259 -30.45 -6.40 -1.61
C ALA A 259 -29.78 -5.69 -0.42
N THR A 260 -30.05 -6.14 0.81
CA THR A 260 -29.67 -5.45 2.04
C THR A 260 -28.78 -6.28 2.98
N GLU A 261 -28.59 -7.57 2.68
CA GLU A 261 -27.81 -8.51 3.50
C GLU A 261 -27.19 -9.59 2.62
N TRP A 262 -25.88 -9.74 2.65
CA TRP A 262 -25.17 -10.84 2.02
C TRP A 262 -24.64 -11.79 3.09
N LYS A 263 -25.17 -13.02 3.09
CA LYS A 263 -24.87 -14.00 4.13
C LYS A 263 -23.53 -14.67 3.90
N LEU A 264 -22.72 -14.80 4.94
CA LEU A 264 -21.50 -15.61 4.88
C LEU A 264 -21.88 -17.09 4.75
N ILE A 265 -21.40 -17.76 3.70
CA ILE A 265 -21.75 -19.15 3.37
C ILE A 265 -20.54 -20.08 3.27
N GLY A 266 -19.34 -19.60 3.61
CA GLY A 266 -18.09 -20.37 3.62
C GLY A 266 -16.92 -19.57 3.09
N THR A 267 -15.93 -20.26 2.53
CA THR A 267 -14.78 -19.68 1.84
C THR A 267 -14.74 -20.12 0.38
N GLU A 268 -13.98 -19.39 -0.44
CA GLU A 268 -13.64 -19.78 -1.80
C GLU A 268 -12.20 -19.35 -2.13
N THR A 269 -11.54 -20.08 -3.03
CA THR A 269 -10.22 -19.68 -3.54
C THR A 269 -10.37 -18.79 -4.76
N LYS A 270 -9.67 -17.65 -4.78
CA LYS A 270 -9.64 -16.70 -5.90
C LYS A 270 -8.20 -16.33 -6.26
N THR A 271 -7.99 -15.96 -7.51
CA THR A 271 -6.85 -15.11 -7.88
C THR A 271 -7.23 -13.67 -7.61
N LEU A 272 -6.42 -12.98 -6.83
CA LEU A 272 -6.66 -11.61 -6.43
C LEU A 272 -5.61 -10.68 -7.02
N ALA A 273 -6.02 -9.45 -7.30
CA ALA A 273 -5.21 -8.37 -7.87
C ALA A 273 -4.96 -7.28 -6.81
N LEU A 274 -3.70 -6.90 -6.60
CA LEU A 274 -3.30 -5.92 -5.59
C LEU A 274 -3.80 -4.54 -5.98
N THR A 275 -4.62 -3.92 -5.13
CA THR A 275 -5.11 -2.55 -5.32
C THR A 275 -4.33 -1.54 -4.50
N GLY A 276 -3.81 -1.91 -3.34
CA GLY A 276 -3.10 -0.99 -2.48
C GLY A 276 -2.19 -1.70 -1.47
N MET A 277 -1.13 -1.00 -1.07
CA MET A 277 -0.15 -1.50 -0.10
C MET A 277 0.29 -0.36 0.81
N HIS A 278 0.20 -0.57 2.11
CA HIS A 278 0.98 0.18 3.09
C HIS A 278 2.28 -0.56 3.35
N ILE A 279 3.39 0.18 3.36
CA ILE A 279 4.71 -0.31 3.72
C ILE A 279 5.15 0.50 4.94
N VAL A 280 5.29 -0.19 6.07
CA VAL A 280 5.71 0.40 7.34
C VAL A 280 7.06 -0.20 7.72
N GLY A 281 8.09 0.62 7.87
CA GLY A 281 9.45 0.11 8.13
C GLY A 281 10.31 0.98 9.02
N SER A 282 11.03 0.38 9.98
CA SER A 282 11.98 1.12 10.82
C SER A 282 13.26 1.44 10.05
N VAL A 283 13.81 2.65 10.27
CA VAL A 283 15.09 3.07 9.66
C VAL A 283 15.96 3.78 10.69
N GLN A 284 17.23 4.02 10.36
CA GLN A 284 18.19 4.71 11.22
C GLN A 284 17.63 6.03 11.75
N GLY A 285 17.53 6.11 13.07
CA GLY A 285 17.01 7.28 13.79
C GLY A 285 15.48 7.41 13.81
N HIS A 286 14.73 6.51 13.17
CA HIS A 286 13.26 6.57 13.08
C HIS A 286 12.59 5.28 13.60
N PRO A 287 12.49 5.12 14.94
CA PRO A 287 11.81 3.99 15.57
C PRO A 287 10.28 4.03 15.42
N GLU A 288 9.71 5.18 15.06
CA GLU A 288 8.30 5.35 14.70
C GLU A 288 7.95 4.78 13.32
N MET A 289 8.97 4.32 12.59
CA MET A 289 8.86 3.76 11.24
C MET A 289 8.44 4.82 10.20
N ILE A 290 8.79 4.57 8.94
CA ILE A 290 8.25 5.29 7.79
C ILE A 290 6.96 4.61 7.37
N TRP A 291 5.89 5.37 7.17
CA TRP A 291 4.57 4.87 6.77
C TRP A 291 4.29 5.30 5.35
N ALA A 292 4.49 4.41 4.38
CA ALA A 292 4.32 4.69 2.97
C ALA A 292 3.07 4.02 2.39
N THR A 293 2.43 4.68 1.43
CA THR A 293 1.23 4.17 0.75
C THR A 293 1.45 4.08 -0.76
N PHE A 294 1.11 2.93 -1.33
CA PHE A 294 1.10 2.65 -2.76
C PHE A 294 -0.30 2.23 -3.20
N GLU A 295 -0.69 2.65 -4.40
CA GLU A 295 -1.97 2.31 -5.00
C GLU A 295 -1.80 1.95 -6.47
N HIS A 296 -2.60 1.00 -6.95
CA HIS A 296 -2.73 0.79 -8.39
C HIS A 296 -3.36 2.02 -9.05
N SER A 297 -2.77 2.48 -10.15
CA SER A 297 -3.16 3.68 -10.89
C SER A 297 -4.64 3.73 -11.30
N ASN A 298 -5.22 2.57 -11.62
CA ASN A 298 -6.65 2.45 -11.98
C ASN A 298 -7.61 2.40 -10.80
N ASN A 299 -7.20 2.66 -9.55
CA ASN A 299 -8.12 2.61 -8.41
C ASN A 299 -9.21 3.69 -8.50
N THR A 300 -8.79 4.96 -8.46
CA THR A 300 -9.67 6.12 -8.34
C THR A 300 -9.05 7.36 -9.00
N PRO A 301 -9.88 8.35 -9.42
CA PRO A 301 -9.37 9.66 -9.79
C PRO A 301 -8.87 10.45 -8.57
N ASN A 302 -7.97 11.39 -8.86
CA ASN A 302 -7.53 12.39 -7.89
C ASN A 302 -8.62 13.44 -7.66
N GLY A 303 -8.86 13.80 -6.40
CA GLY A 303 -9.49 15.08 -6.06
C GLY A 303 -8.60 16.25 -6.46
N THR A 304 -9.09 17.48 -6.33
CA THR A 304 -8.31 18.69 -6.64
C THR A 304 -7.05 18.76 -5.78
N PHE A 305 -5.91 19.08 -6.38
CA PHE A 305 -4.65 19.29 -5.68
C PHE A 305 -3.77 20.36 -6.33
N TYR A 306 -2.84 20.92 -5.56
CA TYR A 306 -1.80 21.82 -6.07
C TYR A 306 -0.44 21.11 -6.18
N TYR A 307 0.35 21.47 -7.19
CA TYR A 307 1.72 21.02 -7.36
C TYR A 307 2.59 22.13 -7.96
N GLN A 308 3.89 22.05 -7.75
CA GLN A 308 4.84 22.94 -8.43
C GLN A 308 5.15 22.36 -9.81
N SER A 309 4.88 23.12 -10.88
CA SER A 309 5.18 22.71 -12.26
C SER A 309 6.63 22.99 -12.65
N ALA A 310 7.08 22.47 -13.78
CA ALA A 310 8.42 22.63 -14.33
C ALA A 310 8.76 24.09 -14.63
N ALA A 311 7.74 24.94 -14.81
CA ALA A 311 7.88 26.40 -14.89
C ALA A 311 8.11 27.07 -13.51
N ASN A 312 8.26 26.28 -12.45
CA ASN A 312 8.40 26.72 -11.07
C ASN A 312 7.16 27.48 -10.54
N ALA A 313 5.98 27.19 -11.10
CA ALA A 313 4.72 27.82 -10.73
C ALA A 313 3.85 26.88 -9.89
N VAL A 314 3.16 27.42 -8.89
CA VAL A 314 2.10 26.69 -8.20
C VAL A 314 0.93 26.52 -9.16
N THR A 315 0.61 25.27 -9.47
CA THR A 315 -0.36 24.86 -10.49
C THR A 315 -1.45 24.02 -9.84
N GLU A 316 -2.70 24.31 -10.14
CA GLU A 316 -3.85 23.54 -9.71
C GLU A 316 -4.14 22.42 -10.71
N SER A 317 -4.36 21.21 -10.20
CA SER A 317 -4.92 20.10 -10.96
C SER A 317 -6.35 19.87 -10.48
N ASP A 318 -7.31 20.23 -11.32
CA ASP A 318 -8.74 20.11 -11.01
C ASP A 318 -9.21 18.65 -11.01
N PHE A 319 -10.13 18.34 -10.10
CA PHE A 319 -10.88 17.09 -10.16
C PHE A 319 -11.80 17.05 -11.39
N ASP A 320 -11.52 16.16 -12.34
CA ASP A 320 -12.42 15.83 -13.43
C ASP A 320 -13.41 14.74 -13.01
N LYS A 321 -14.65 15.14 -12.71
CA LYS A 321 -15.72 14.21 -12.34
C LYS A 321 -16.15 13.27 -13.48
N SER A 322 -15.85 13.60 -14.74
CA SER A 322 -16.34 12.87 -15.92
C SER A 322 -15.46 11.70 -16.33
N VAL A 323 -14.28 11.57 -15.72
CA VAL A 323 -13.32 10.49 -15.96
C VAL A 323 -13.94 9.10 -15.81
N THR A 324 -13.45 8.18 -16.62
CA THR A 324 -13.92 6.79 -16.73
C THR A 324 -12.73 5.83 -16.58
N GLY A 325 -12.99 4.52 -16.49
CA GLY A 325 -11.94 3.49 -16.48
C GLY A 325 -11.37 3.14 -15.10
N TYR A 326 -11.84 3.81 -14.04
CA TYR A 326 -11.44 3.53 -12.67
C TYR A 326 -12.22 2.37 -12.04
N THR A 327 -11.53 1.59 -11.22
CA THR A 327 -12.04 0.39 -10.53
C THR A 327 -13.12 0.72 -9.50
N PHE A 328 -12.94 1.84 -8.79
CA PHE A 328 -13.79 2.23 -7.67
C PHE A 328 -14.52 3.56 -7.90
N TYR A 329 -14.61 4.09 -9.13
CA TYR A 329 -15.27 5.37 -9.37
C TYR A 329 -16.30 5.28 -10.51
N ALA A 330 -17.55 5.65 -10.21
CA ALA A 330 -18.55 5.88 -11.24
C ALA A 330 -18.48 7.33 -11.74
N PRO A 331 -18.42 7.57 -13.07
CA PRO A 331 -18.37 8.92 -13.63
C PRO A 331 -19.59 9.77 -13.21
N ASN A 332 -19.34 11.04 -12.94
CA ASN A 332 -20.33 12.03 -12.53
C ASN A 332 -21.05 11.74 -11.21
N THR A 333 -20.48 10.90 -10.33
CA THR A 333 -21.00 10.75 -8.96
C THR A 333 -21.03 12.12 -8.26
N PRO A 334 -22.16 12.53 -7.65
CA PRO A 334 -22.24 13.76 -6.89
C PRO A 334 -21.21 13.80 -5.75
N GLY A 335 -20.69 14.98 -5.42
CA GLY A 335 -19.64 15.12 -4.40
C GLY A 335 -20.02 14.59 -3.00
N ASN A 336 -21.31 14.57 -2.65
CA ASN A 336 -21.80 13.96 -1.40
C ASN A 336 -22.06 12.45 -1.51
N GLY A 337 -21.81 11.85 -2.67
CA GLY A 337 -21.95 10.42 -2.94
C GLY A 337 -20.62 9.71 -3.17
N VAL A 338 -19.47 10.41 -3.06
CA VAL A 338 -18.14 9.80 -3.10
C VAL A 338 -17.68 9.48 -1.68
N ASN A 339 -16.90 8.41 -1.52
CA ASN A 339 -16.37 7.96 -0.23
C ASN A 339 -17.46 7.75 0.84
N VAL A 340 -18.66 7.32 0.42
CA VAL A 340 -19.79 7.05 1.33
C VAL A 340 -19.97 5.55 1.51
N GLU A 341 -20.03 5.11 2.77
CA GLU A 341 -20.26 3.72 3.12
C GLU A 341 -21.68 3.27 2.75
N SER A 342 -21.80 2.11 2.10
CA SER A 342 -23.09 1.50 1.75
C SER A 342 -23.37 0.20 2.50
N ALA A 343 -22.35 -0.41 3.12
CA ALA A 343 -22.45 -1.68 3.83
C ALA A 343 -21.30 -1.88 4.83
N HIS A 344 -21.51 -2.69 5.86
CA HIS A 344 -20.53 -3.10 6.86
C HIS A 344 -20.67 -4.59 7.22
N ILE A 345 -19.73 -5.13 7.98
CA ILE A 345 -19.84 -6.49 8.55
C ILE A 345 -20.57 -6.47 9.88
N ASP A 346 -21.54 -7.38 10.06
CA ASP A 346 -22.19 -7.64 11.34
C ASP A 346 -21.41 -8.65 12.21
N LYS A 347 -21.86 -8.86 13.45
CA LYS A 347 -21.24 -9.79 14.41
C LYS A 347 -21.22 -11.26 13.97
N SER A 348 -22.04 -11.62 12.97
CA SER A 348 -22.10 -12.97 12.40
C SER A 348 -21.19 -13.12 11.18
N GLY A 349 -20.47 -12.06 10.81
CA GLY A 349 -19.64 -12.02 9.61
C GLY A 349 -20.43 -11.80 8.32
N ASN A 350 -21.71 -11.45 8.37
CA ASN A 350 -22.49 -11.11 7.18
C ASN A 350 -22.23 -9.66 6.76
N ILE A 351 -22.35 -9.38 5.45
CA ILE A 351 -22.33 -8.00 4.96
C ILE A 351 -23.75 -7.45 5.01
N VAL A 352 -23.99 -6.43 5.82
CA VAL A 352 -25.29 -5.76 5.97
C VAL A 352 -25.22 -4.33 5.48
N LEU A 353 -26.35 -3.83 4.99
CA LEU A 353 -26.53 -2.46 4.53
C LEU A 353 -26.19 -1.42 5.61
N THR A 354 -25.52 -0.33 5.23
CA THR A 354 -25.35 0.87 6.05
C THR A 354 -26.34 1.95 5.61
N ALA A 355 -27.19 2.41 6.53
CA ALA A 355 -28.10 3.54 6.25
C ALA A 355 -27.29 4.83 5.99
N PRO A 356 -27.73 5.72 5.08
CA PRO A 356 -29.05 5.79 4.45
C PRO A 356 -29.16 5.04 3.10
N ALA A 357 -28.19 4.21 2.73
CA ALA A 357 -28.33 3.39 1.53
C ALA A 357 -29.59 2.51 1.64
N THR A 358 -30.21 2.16 0.52
CA THR A 358 -31.40 1.28 0.49
C THR A 358 -31.10 -0.10 -0.09
N ARG A 359 -29.89 -0.29 -0.61
CA ARG A 359 -29.34 -1.54 -1.11
C ARG A 359 -27.81 -1.47 -1.06
N ILE A 360 -27.18 -2.63 -0.91
CA ILE A 360 -25.72 -2.78 -1.02
C ILE A 360 -25.35 -2.50 -2.47
N VAL A 361 -24.43 -1.55 -2.69
CA VAL A 361 -24.01 -1.06 -4.01
C VAL A 361 -22.49 -0.83 -4.05
N PRO A 362 -21.89 -0.83 -5.25
CA PRO A 362 -20.55 -0.31 -5.45
C PRO A 362 -20.33 1.07 -4.83
N THR A 363 -19.15 1.29 -4.26
CA THR A 363 -18.76 2.58 -3.70
C THR A 363 -18.07 3.39 -4.79
N SER A 364 -18.48 4.64 -4.99
CA SER A 364 -17.68 5.60 -5.76
C SER A 364 -16.66 6.25 -4.85
N VAL A 365 -15.39 6.20 -5.23
CA VAL A 365 -14.26 6.65 -4.42
C VAL A 365 -13.48 7.70 -5.18
N VAL A 366 -13.09 8.76 -4.48
CA VAL A 366 -12.16 9.80 -4.96
C VAL A 366 -11.00 9.89 -3.97
N ARG A 367 -9.78 10.02 -4.48
CA ARG A 367 -8.59 10.25 -3.64
C ARG A 367 -8.60 11.70 -3.16
N THR A 368 -9.10 11.95 -1.95
CA THR A 368 -9.34 13.31 -1.43
C THR A 368 -8.06 14.14 -1.32
N ASN A 369 -6.97 13.51 -0.88
CA ASN A 369 -5.65 14.12 -0.73
C ASN A 369 -4.65 13.32 -1.59
N PRO A 370 -4.56 13.60 -2.90
CA PRO A 370 -3.82 12.79 -3.87
C PRO A 370 -2.38 12.42 -3.51
N TRP A 371 -1.70 13.30 -2.77
CA TRP A 371 -0.29 13.15 -2.39
C TRP A 371 -0.11 13.11 -0.87
N GLY A 372 -1.20 12.80 -0.15
CA GLY A 372 -1.25 12.77 1.30
C GLY A 372 -0.96 14.11 1.97
N THR A 373 -1.15 15.22 1.27
CA THR A 373 -1.16 16.60 1.81
C THR A 373 -2.55 17.19 1.60
N PRO A 374 -2.95 18.27 2.30
CA PRO A 374 -4.23 18.93 2.04
C PRO A 374 -4.36 19.30 0.54
N GLY A 375 -5.32 18.68 -0.15
CA GLY A 375 -5.48 18.84 -1.60
C GLY A 375 -5.81 20.28 -2.02
N ALA A 376 -6.77 20.91 -1.35
CA ALA A 376 -7.19 22.28 -1.66
C ALA A 376 -6.30 23.38 -1.03
N ASP A 377 -5.03 23.08 -0.72
CA ASP A 377 -4.07 24.05 -0.18
C ASP A 377 -2.87 24.22 -1.12
N ALA A 378 -2.68 25.43 -1.63
CA ALA A 378 -1.56 25.80 -2.48
C ALA A 378 -0.18 25.61 -1.80
N ASN A 379 -0.12 25.66 -0.48
CA ASN A 379 1.12 25.44 0.28
C ASN A 379 1.62 23.99 0.17
N SER A 380 0.75 23.05 -0.21
CA SER A 380 1.11 21.65 -0.43
C SER A 380 1.95 21.44 -1.72
N ALA A 381 2.01 22.45 -2.60
CA ALA A 381 2.55 22.30 -3.95
C ALA A 381 3.99 21.76 -4.01
N THR A 382 4.86 22.21 -3.10
CA THR A 382 6.27 21.79 -3.05
C THR A 382 6.42 20.32 -2.66
N VAL A 383 5.73 19.88 -1.60
CA VAL A 383 5.77 18.47 -1.15
C VAL A 383 5.11 17.56 -2.18
N ASN A 384 4.03 18.01 -2.81
CA ASN A 384 3.37 17.26 -3.88
C ASN A 384 4.32 17.07 -5.07
N ALA A 385 5.06 18.10 -5.47
CA ALA A 385 6.06 17.98 -6.52
C ALA A 385 7.18 16.99 -6.17
N GLN A 386 7.58 16.86 -4.90
CA GLN A 386 8.55 15.85 -4.44
C GLN A 386 8.04 14.42 -4.68
N ILE A 387 6.79 14.14 -4.32
CA ILE A 387 6.18 12.81 -4.48
C ILE A 387 5.90 12.51 -5.96
N ILE A 388 5.34 13.48 -6.69
CA ILE A 388 5.05 13.33 -8.13
C ILE A 388 6.35 13.10 -8.91
N SER A 389 7.40 13.88 -8.64
CA SER A 389 8.69 13.69 -9.32
C SER A 389 9.35 12.36 -8.97
N MET A 390 9.26 11.90 -7.71
CA MET A 390 9.73 10.55 -7.35
C MET A 390 9.03 9.48 -8.19
N ASN A 391 7.71 9.52 -8.29
CA ASN A 391 6.95 8.61 -9.16
C ASN A 391 7.37 8.73 -10.62
N ASN A 392 7.42 9.94 -11.19
CA ASN A 392 7.79 10.15 -12.59
C ASN A 392 9.19 9.57 -12.89
N ASN A 393 10.15 9.76 -11.99
CA ASN A 393 11.51 9.23 -12.15
C ASN A 393 11.53 7.70 -12.04
N VAL A 394 10.92 7.12 -11.00
CA VAL A 394 10.89 5.65 -10.82
C VAL A 394 10.19 4.98 -12.00
N LEU A 395 8.96 5.40 -12.31
CA LEU A 395 8.16 4.81 -13.39
C LEU A 395 8.82 5.01 -14.76
N GLY A 396 9.41 6.18 -15.01
CA GLY A 396 10.12 6.48 -16.26
C GLY A 396 11.43 5.71 -16.44
N ASN A 397 12.06 5.26 -15.36
CA ASN A 397 13.29 4.49 -15.40
C ASN A 397 13.07 2.97 -15.53
N LEU A 398 11.88 2.46 -15.16
CA LEU A 398 11.52 1.05 -15.32
C LEU A 398 11.47 0.62 -16.80
N VAL A 399 11.73 -0.66 -17.05
CA VAL A 399 11.60 -1.22 -18.41
C VAL A 399 10.11 -1.23 -18.80
N PRO A 400 9.74 -0.83 -20.03
CA PRO A 400 8.36 -0.92 -20.48
C PRO A 400 7.77 -2.33 -20.30
N GLY A 401 6.59 -2.41 -19.71
CA GLY A 401 5.93 -3.67 -19.35
C GLY A 401 6.25 -4.17 -17.94
N ASP A 402 7.09 -3.47 -17.17
CA ASP A 402 7.28 -3.79 -15.76
C ASP A 402 5.97 -3.62 -14.99
N LEU A 403 5.56 -4.66 -14.28
CA LEU A 403 4.30 -4.72 -13.58
C LEU A 403 4.16 -3.61 -12.54
N ARG A 404 5.28 -3.25 -11.92
CA ARG A 404 5.36 -2.24 -10.86
C ARG A 404 5.13 -0.84 -11.39
N ALA A 405 5.25 -0.63 -12.71
CA ALA A 405 4.93 0.64 -13.35
C ALA A 405 3.43 1.01 -13.28
N ASN A 406 2.58 0.08 -12.84
CA ASN A 406 1.14 0.31 -12.66
C ASN A 406 0.77 0.85 -11.27
N TYR A 407 1.73 0.99 -10.37
CA TYR A 407 1.53 1.40 -8.98
C TYR A 407 2.22 2.72 -8.69
N VAL A 408 1.52 3.60 -7.98
CA VAL A 408 1.96 4.96 -7.67
C VAL A 408 2.12 5.09 -6.16
N GLN A 409 3.25 5.66 -5.73
CA GLN A 409 3.46 6.10 -4.37
C GLN A 409 2.57 7.32 -4.11
N ILE A 410 1.56 7.16 -3.27
CA ILE A 410 0.66 8.25 -2.86
C ILE A 410 1.36 9.19 -1.88
N GLY A 411 2.26 8.66 -1.05
CA GLY A 411 3.05 9.46 -0.13
C GLY A 411 3.68 8.62 0.96
N SER A 412 4.39 9.31 1.86
CA SER A 412 4.98 8.73 3.06
C SER A 412 4.91 9.72 4.21
N VAL A 413 4.62 9.25 5.42
CA VAL A 413 4.60 10.05 6.65
C VAL A 413 5.56 9.46 7.69
N TRP A 414 6.23 10.35 8.42
CA TRP A 414 7.14 10.05 9.52
C TRP A 414 7.14 11.23 10.50
N THR A 415 7.94 11.17 11.56
CA THR A 415 8.05 12.28 12.51
C THR A 415 9.42 12.95 12.45
N SER A 416 9.44 14.24 12.76
CA SER A 416 10.71 14.96 12.91
C SER A 416 11.54 14.32 14.01
N ASN A 417 12.82 14.01 13.72
CA ASN A 417 13.79 13.43 14.66
C ASN A 417 13.42 12.05 15.24
N GLY A 418 12.50 11.31 14.61
CA GLY A 418 12.20 9.93 15.02
C GLY A 418 11.44 9.80 16.33
N ILE A 419 10.61 10.79 16.66
CA ILE A 419 9.89 10.81 17.92
C ILE A 419 8.60 10.01 17.76
N ILE A 420 8.38 9.04 18.66
CA ILE A 420 7.14 8.25 18.64
C ILE A 420 5.92 9.19 18.75
N PRO A 421 4.96 9.15 17.78
CA PRO A 421 3.77 10.00 17.79
C PRO A 421 2.96 9.87 19.08
N GLN A 422 2.37 10.98 19.55
CA GLN A 422 1.57 11.05 20.77
C GLN A 422 0.14 11.50 20.50
N SER A 423 -0.83 10.97 21.25
CA SER A 423 -2.22 11.42 21.23
C SER A 423 -2.74 11.71 22.66
N PRO A 424 -3.53 12.78 22.88
CA PRO A 424 -3.88 13.79 21.88
C PRO A 424 -2.65 14.63 21.50
N LEU A 425 -2.61 15.09 20.24
CA LEU A 425 -1.68 16.16 19.86
C LEU A 425 -1.87 17.30 20.89
N PRO A 426 -0.81 17.79 21.55
CA PRO A 426 -0.97 18.76 22.62
C PRO A 426 -1.76 19.98 22.15
N ASP A 427 -2.51 20.57 23.07
CA ASP A 427 -3.39 21.72 22.85
C ASP A 427 -2.67 22.81 22.04
N GLN A 428 -3.19 23.08 20.83
CA GLN A 428 -2.64 24.07 19.90
C GLN A 428 -2.80 25.52 20.40
N SER A 429 -3.45 25.75 21.54
CA SER A 429 -3.57 27.09 22.14
C SER A 429 -2.32 27.57 22.88
N ASN A 430 -1.29 26.73 23.00
CA ASN A 430 -0.09 27.06 23.75
C ASN A 430 1.12 27.13 22.80
N GLU A 431 1.58 28.35 22.50
CA GLU A 431 2.72 28.61 21.58
C GLU A 431 4.03 27.97 22.07
N ASP A 432 4.12 27.64 23.37
CA ASP A 432 5.25 26.94 23.99
C ASP A 432 5.25 25.41 23.75
N ILE A 433 4.18 24.86 23.16
CA ILE A 433 4.08 23.42 22.80
C ILE A 433 4.08 23.28 21.28
N ALA A 434 5.15 23.73 20.63
CA ALA A 434 5.50 23.23 19.31
C ALA A 434 5.48 21.68 19.38
N LEU A 435 4.62 21.06 18.56
CA LEU A 435 4.30 19.64 18.55
C LEU A 435 5.51 18.79 18.91
N LEU A 436 5.41 18.02 20.00
CA LEU A 436 6.52 17.16 20.45
C LEU A 436 6.91 16.08 19.40
N ALA A 437 6.14 15.93 18.32
CA ALA A 437 6.53 15.24 17.09
C ALA A 437 5.74 15.83 15.90
N PRO A 438 6.27 16.82 15.14
CA PRO A 438 5.61 17.24 13.90
C PRO A 438 5.70 16.10 12.90
N GLU A 439 4.56 15.67 12.40
CA GLU A 439 4.45 14.78 11.26
C GLU A 439 5.02 15.48 10.02
N VAL A 440 5.84 14.78 9.25
CA VAL A 440 6.53 15.30 8.07
C VAL A 440 6.17 14.46 6.84
N GLY A 441 6.29 15.07 5.67
CA GLY A 441 5.91 14.46 4.40
C GLY A 441 4.41 14.58 4.17
N SER A 442 3.72 13.44 4.15
CA SER A 442 2.31 13.32 3.81
C SER A 442 1.39 13.30 5.04
N SER A 443 1.18 14.44 5.69
CA SER A 443 0.39 14.59 6.94
C SER A 443 -1.13 14.33 6.83
N ARG A 444 -1.62 14.02 5.63
CA ARG A 444 -3.01 13.64 5.30
C ARG A 444 -3.06 12.33 4.51
N LEU A 445 -2.03 11.48 4.64
CA LEU A 445 -1.90 10.23 3.91
C LEU A 445 -3.04 9.26 4.25
N ALA A 446 -3.66 8.74 3.20
CA ALA A 446 -4.71 7.74 3.28
C ALA A 446 -4.73 6.95 1.96
N ASN A 447 -4.91 5.64 2.05
CA ASN A 447 -5.10 4.77 0.90
C ASN A 447 -6.60 4.71 0.54
N THR A 448 -6.93 4.90 -0.73
CA THR A 448 -8.32 4.91 -1.21
C THR A 448 -9.06 3.59 -0.99
N THR A 449 -8.36 2.49 -0.79
CA THR A 449 -8.92 1.15 -0.58
C THR A 449 -8.88 0.65 0.86
N MET A 450 -8.06 1.27 1.72
CA MET A 450 -7.91 0.90 3.13
C MET A 450 -8.50 1.95 4.08
N GLU A 451 -8.37 3.23 3.77
CA GLU A 451 -8.91 4.34 4.56
C GLU A 451 -10.03 5.08 3.82
N THR A 452 -10.71 4.41 2.88
CA THR A 452 -11.75 4.95 1.99
C THR A 452 -12.68 5.97 2.66
N TYR A 453 -13.30 5.56 3.78
CA TYR A 453 -14.32 6.31 4.51
C TYR A 453 -13.76 7.24 5.60
N PHE A 454 -12.43 7.24 5.77
CA PHE A 454 -11.72 8.06 6.74
C PHE A 454 -11.02 9.28 6.09
N GLN A 455 -10.78 9.21 4.78
CA GLN A 455 -10.18 10.29 3.99
C GLN A 455 -10.86 11.64 4.23
N GLY A 456 -10.08 12.71 4.37
CA GLY A 456 -10.60 14.08 4.47
C GLY A 456 -11.11 14.49 5.86
N THR A 457 -11.01 13.63 6.87
CA THR A 457 -11.15 14.06 8.27
C THR A 457 -10.02 15.04 8.61
N GLN A 458 -10.35 16.16 9.26
CA GLN A 458 -9.54 17.40 9.23
C GLN A 458 -8.09 17.25 9.72
N MET A 459 -7.72 16.17 10.41
CA MET A 459 -6.35 15.88 10.88
C MET A 459 -5.87 14.43 10.68
N GLY A 460 -6.52 13.62 9.85
CA GLY A 460 -6.25 12.18 9.79
C GLY A 460 -5.10 11.77 8.86
N ASN A 461 -4.09 11.10 9.41
CA ASN A 461 -3.20 10.16 8.71
C ASN A 461 -3.02 8.90 9.58
N CYS A 462 -2.07 8.02 9.22
CA CYS A 462 -1.73 6.81 9.96
C CYS A 462 -1.57 7.04 11.49
N PHE A 463 -0.85 8.08 11.90
CA PHE A 463 -0.52 8.37 13.30
C PHE A 463 -1.69 8.81 14.15
N LEU A 464 -2.83 9.20 13.55
CA LEU A 464 -4.04 9.41 14.34
C LEU A 464 -4.47 8.12 15.05
N CYS A 465 -4.30 6.98 14.39
CA CYS A 465 -4.59 5.67 14.96
C CYS A 465 -3.34 4.98 15.52
N HIS A 466 -2.13 5.34 15.05
CA HIS A 466 -0.85 4.72 15.41
C HIS A 466 0.02 5.70 16.20
N ASN A 467 -0.26 5.82 17.49
CA ASN A 467 0.46 6.68 18.43
C ASN A 467 0.64 5.94 19.75
N ALA A 468 1.43 6.48 20.67
CA ALA A 468 1.74 5.76 21.90
C ALA A 468 0.66 5.86 23.00
N GLY A 469 -0.54 6.40 22.72
CA GLY A 469 -1.76 6.33 23.55
C GLY A 469 -1.71 6.89 24.99
N GLY A 470 -0.54 7.25 25.53
CA GLY A 470 -0.35 7.56 26.94
C GLY A 470 -0.01 9.02 27.21
N SER A 471 -0.50 9.54 28.35
CA SER A 471 0.00 10.76 28.97
C SER A 471 0.60 10.45 30.35
N PRO A 472 1.93 10.58 30.54
CA PRO A 472 2.94 10.91 29.54
C PRO A 472 3.18 9.77 28.55
N ALA A 473 3.72 10.13 27.39
CA ALA A 473 4.20 9.22 26.36
C ALA A 473 4.96 8.01 26.94
N PRO A 474 4.62 6.76 26.57
CA PRO A 474 5.52 5.64 26.76
C PRO A 474 6.89 5.96 26.16
N LYS A 475 7.96 5.56 26.85
CA LYS A 475 9.33 5.58 26.30
C LYS A 475 9.58 4.41 25.33
N ALA A 476 8.52 3.71 24.92
CA ALA A 476 8.57 2.47 24.17
C ALA A 476 7.70 2.55 22.90
N SER A 477 8.00 1.71 21.91
CA SER A 477 7.18 1.48 20.71
C SER A 477 6.23 0.29 20.87
N PHE A 478 6.24 -0.38 22.03
CA PHE A 478 5.46 -1.58 22.30
C PHE A 478 4.54 -1.46 23.53
N GLY A 479 3.23 -1.56 23.30
CA GLY A 479 2.14 -1.56 24.28
C GLY A 479 0.76 -1.66 23.60
N ASP A 480 -0.30 -1.88 24.39
CA ASP A 480 -1.62 -2.31 23.95
C ASP A 480 -2.34 -1.31 22.99
N GLU A 481 -1.90 -0.05 22.95
CA GLU A 481 -2.46 1.01 22.09
C GLU A 481 -1.43 1.64 21.14
N GLU A 482 -0.29 0.97 20.90
CA GLU A 482 0.90 1.60 20.33
C GLU A 482 1.09 1.42 18.81
N LEU A 483 2.21 1.96 18.30
CA LEU A 483 2.57 2.14 16.88
C LEU A 483 2.24 0.97 15.95
N SER A 484 2.41 -0.29 16.39
CA SER A 484 1.94 -1.48 15.66
C SER A 484 0.92 -2.23 16.51
N HIS A 485 -0.34 -2.19 16.09
CA HIS A 485 -1.42 -2.89 16.78
C HIS A 485 -1.31 -4.42 16.70
N VAL A 486 -0.54 -4.99 15.76
CA VAL A 486 -0.35 -6.44 15.69
C VAL A 486 0.81 -6.93 16.55
N PHE A 487 1.78 -6.07 16.89
CA PHE A 487 2.98 -6.46 17.64
C PHE A 487 2.63 -7.07 19.00
N PHE A 488 1.69 -6.45 19.72
CA PHE A 488 1.33 -6.90 21.07
C PHE A 488 0.60 -8.24 21.06
N ASP A 489 -0.37 -8.41 20.17
CA ASP A 489 -1.19 -9.62 20.10
C ASP A 489 -0.45 -10.82 19.48
N LEU A 490 0.61 -10.57 18.69
CA LEU A 490 1.38 -11.62 18.02
C LEU A 490 2.10 -12.53 19.02
N ALA A 491 1.74 -13.81 19.04
CA ALA A 491 2.46 -14.80 19.80
C ALA A 491 3.92 -14.92 19.30
N PRO A 492 4.92 -15.05 20.21
CA PRO A 492 6.30 -15.34 19.82
C PRO A 492 6.41 -16.58 18.92
N LEU A 493 7.41 -16.56 18.02
CA LEU A 493 7.78 -17.74 17.24
C LEU A 493 8.25 -18.87 18.18
N LYS A 494 8.00 -20.11 17.78
CA LYS A 494 8.35 -21.32 18.54
C LYS A 494 9.55 -22.03 17.95
#